data_AF-A0A6A6C2W5-F1
#
_entry.id   AF-A0A6A6C2W5-F1
#
_cell.length_a   1.000
_cell.length_b   1.000
_cell.length_c   1.000
_cell.angle_alpha   90.00
_cell.angle_beta   90.00
_cell.angle_gamma   90.00
#
_symmetry.space_group_name_H-M   'P 1'
#
loop_
_entity.id
_entity.type
_entity.pdbx_description
1 polymer ?
#
loop_
_entity_poly.entity_id
_entity_poly.type
_entity_poly.pdbx_seq_one_letter_code
_entity_poly.pdbx_strand_id
1 'polypeptide(L)'
;MLATPVRLARGPPGFPSFWRRSMDEFKRQATIAINMEGLREPTKPFPLIKFDQENSMAKCKVMSDQDMGGFSKASLTYIPGAAHHERNPEKEDAQKGGIIESDEGVEPAHTLFKGSISTELPPNKPDIQRSGYAAWRTRDRGMSLFGKLLWDIDPYSYLALRIKSDGRKYFVNIQTESIVPTDLHQHLLPTYTTGQWETVIIPFSQFVRTNYGFVVEPQKEMMRQKVRSVGIGLTDRVPGPFELRIADIYATNRPPAREMGREEAGFDLEEENHEGGTGMMDEIEPKRRKGEPERILI
;
A
#
# COMPACT_ATOMS: atom_id res chain seq x y z
N MET A 1 14.76 -34.76 -28.78
CA MET A 1 15.64 -33.94 -27.92
C MET A 1 14.89 -33.69 -26.63
N LEU A 2 15.43 -34.16 -25.51
CA LEU A 2 14.74 -34.30 -24.22
C LEU A 2 14.66 -32.94 -23.49
N ALA A 3 13.46 -32.59 -23.05
CA ALA A 3 13.20 -31.42 -22.20
C ALA A 3 13.89 -31.58 -20.84
N THR A 4 14.66 -30.58 -20.43
CA THR A 4 15.34 -30.53 -19.14
C THR A 4 14.46 -29.75 -18.15
N PRO A 5 13.94 -30.36 -17.06
CA PRO A 5 13.26 -29.61 -16.03
C PRO A 5 14.30 -28.90 -15.14
N VAL A 6 14.21 -27.56 -15.07
CA VAL A 6 14.95 -26.74 -14.11
C VAL A 6 14.41 -27.06 -12.71
N ARG A 7 15.17 -27.83 -11.93
CA ARG A 7 14.90 -28.06 -10.51
C ARG A 7 15.09 -26.74 -9.76
N LEU A 8 14.00 -26.21 -9.21
CA LEU A 8 14.03 -25.27 -8.08
C LEU A 8 14.96 -25.83 -7.00
N ALA A 9 16.01 -25.09 -6.68
CA ALA A 9 16.85 -25.37 -5.53
C ALA A 9 16.00 -25.23 -4.27
N ARG A 10 15.47 -26.36 -3.76
CA ARG A 10 15.06 -26.48 -2.37
C ARG A 10 16.31 -26.21 -1.53
N GLY A 11 16.26 -25.14 -0.73
CA GLY A 11 17.29 -24.88 0.28
C GLY A 11 17.48 -26.08 1.21
N PRO A 12 18.62 -26.16 1.92
CA PRO A 12 19.01 -27.34 2.67
C PRO A 12 17.93 -27.73 3.70
N PRO A 13 17.66 -29.04 3.87
CA PRO A 13 16.63 -29.50 4.80
C PRO A 13 17.13 -29.27 6.23
N GLY A 14 16.37 -28.52 7.04
CA GLY A 14 16.57 -28.52 8.50
C GLY A 14 16.54 -27.17 9.22
N PHE A 15 16.53 -26.02 8.52
CA PHE A 15 16.36 -24.72 9.20
C PHE A 15 14.94 -24.19 9.00
N PRO A 16 14.12 -24.10 10.07
CA PRO A 16 12.79 -23.52 9.96
C PRO A 16 12.85 -22.10 9.40
N SER A 17 11.90 -21.75 8.52
CA SER A 17 11.84 -20.43 7.83
C SER A 17 11.92 -19.25 8.81
N PHE A 18 11.44 -19.42 10.04
CA PHE A 18 11.50 -18.41 11.10
C PHE A 18 12.92 -18.12 11.62
N TRP A 19 13.84 -19.10 11.66
CA TRP A 19 15.24 -18.86 12.06
C TRP A 19 15.96 -17.99 11.06
N ARG A 20 15.81 -18.30 9.76
CA ARG A 20 16.39 -17.49 8.68
C ARG A 20 15.86 -16.05 8.74
N ARG A 21 14.55 -15.88 8.88
CA ARG A 21 13.95 -14.53 9.01
C ARG A 21 14.43 -13.80 10.27
N SER A 22 14.66 -14.51 11.38
CA SER A 22 15.19 -13.92 12.62
C SER A 22 16.64 -13.48 12.45
N MET A 23 17.48 -14.26 11.74
CA MET A 23 18.85 -13.87 11.41
C MET A 23 18.89 -12.67 10.47
N ASP A 24 18.01 -12.64 9.46
CA ASP A 24 17.91 -11.51 8.53
C ASP A 24 17.49 -10.23 9.27
N GLU A 25 16.54 -10.32 10.20
CA GLU A 25 16.13 -9.17 11.02
C GLU A 25 17.24 -8.73 11.98
N PHE A 26 17.93 -9.66 12.64
CA PHE A 26 19.07 -9.34 13.50
C PHE A 26 20.18 -8.61 12.73
N LYS A 27 20.51 -9.08 11.51
CA LYS A 27 21.48 -8.41 10.63
C LYS A 27 21.02 -7.00 10.25
N ARG A 28 19.73 -6.81 9.95
CA ARG A 28 19.14 -5.49 9.65
C ARG A 28 19.30 -4.55 10.85
N GLN A 29 18.89 -5.00 12.03
CA GLN A 29 18.97 -4.22 13.27
C GLN A 29 20.43 -3.91 13.66
N ALA A 30 21.34 -4.88 13.53
CA ALA A 30 22.76 -4.67 13.78
C ALA A 30 23.38 -3.62 12.85
N THR A 31 23.02 -3.66 11.55
CA THR A 31 23.47 -2.66 10.58
C THR A 31 22.98 -1.26 10.97
N ILE A 32 21.70 -1.12 11.33
CA ILE A 32 21.11 0.16 11.77
C ILE A 32 21.82 0.70 13.03
N ALA A 33 22.07 -0.17 14.01
CA ALA A 33 22.72 0.21 15.28
C ALA A 33 24.18 0.63 15.08
N ILE A 34 24.94 -0.09 14.25
CA ILE A 34 26.34 0.23 13.93
C ILE A 34 26.43 1.56 13.18
N ASN A 35 25.49 1.84 12.27
CA ASN A 35 25.48 3.09 11.49
C ASN A 35 24.97 4.30 12.29
N MET A 36 24.53 4.13 13.55
CA MET A 36 23.87 5.17 14.34
C MET A 36 22.69 5.84 13.61
N GLU A 37 22.00 5.08 12.76
CA GLU A 37 20.85 5.58 11.96
C GLU A 37 19.66 6.01 12.84
N GLY A 38 19.66 5.68 14.14
CA GLY A 38 18.66 6.17 15.10
C GLY A 38 18.92 7.59 15.65
N LEU A 39 20.07 8.21 15.38
CA LEU A 39 20.42 9.56 15.86
C LEU A 39 20.24 10.65 14.79
N ARG A 40 19.92 10.27 13.54
CA ARG A 40 19.75 11.17 12.40
C ARG A 40 18.56 10.69 11.57
N GLU A 41 17.81 11.62 10.98
CA GLU A 41 16.75 11.24 10.05
C GLU A 41 17.31 10.39 8.90
N PRO A 42 16.70 9.23 8.60
CA PRO A 42 17.18 8.37 7.52
C PRO A 42 17.08 9.05 6.16
N THR A 43 18.20 9.09 5.45
CA THR A 43 18.26 9.68 4.10
C THR A 43 18.09 8.64 2.99
N LYS A 44 18.27 7.34 3.29
CA LYS A 44 18.10 6.27 2.30
C LYS A 44 16.63 5.88 2.12
N PRO A 45 16.18 5.59 0.90
CA PRO A 45 14.83 5.05 0.69
C PRO A 45 14.71 3.70 1.39
N PHE A 46 13.54 3.42 1.96
CA PHE A 46 13.22 2.15 2.62
C PHE A 46 12.23 1.34 1.78
N PRO A 47 12.69 0.34 1.01
CA PRO A 47 11.82 -0.39 0.10
C PRO A 47 10.79 -1.25 0.84
N LEU A 48 9.51 -1.02 0.54
CA LEU A 48 8.42 -1.89 1.01
C LEU A 48 8.20 -3.04 0.03
N ILE A 49 8.19 -2.74 -1.27
CA ILE A 49 8.21 -3.72 -2.36
C ILE A 49 8.91 -3.15 -3.60
N LYS A 50 9.75 -3.98 -4.22
CA LYS A 50 10.42 -3.73 -5.50
C LYS A 50 9.97 -4.77 -6.52
N PHE A 51 9.60 -4.35 -7.71
CA PHE A 51 9.25 -5.24 -8.83
C PHE A 51 10.42 -5.36 -9.81
N ASP A 52 11.56 -5.78 -9.28
CA ASP A 52 12.84 -5.97 -9.98
C ASP A 52 13.06 -7.41 -10.50
N GLN A 53 12.25 -8.36 -10.02
CA GLN A 53 12.36 -9.78 -10.33
C GLN A 53 10.98 -10.43 -10.46
N GLU A 54 10.89 -11.48 -11.27
CA GLU A 54 9.64 -12.24 -11.47
C GLU A 54 9.06 -12.79 -10.16
N ASN A 55 9.92 -13.23 -9.25
CA ASN A 55 9.50 -13.78 -7.96
C ASN A 55 8.93 -12.73 -6.99
N SER A 56 9.07 -11.42 -7.26
CA SER A 56 8.44 -10.38 -6.44
C SER A 56 6.91 -10.49 -6.42
N MET A 57 6.33 -11.11 -7.45
CA MET A 57 4.92 -11.48 -7.54
C MET A 57 4.46 -12.45 -6.46
N ALA A 58 5.32 -13.36 -6.01
CA ALA A 58 5.02 -14.29 -4.93
C ALA A 58 4.82 -13.58 -3.58
N LYS A 59 5.20 -12.31 -3.48
CA LYS A 59 4.93 -11.47 -2.31
C LYS A 59 3.57 -10.77 -2.37
N CYS A 60 2.83 -10.88 -3.47
CA CYS A 60 1.58 -10.14 -3.69
C CYS A 60 0.35 -11.05 -3.75
N LYS A 61 -0.74 -10.64 -3.09
CA LYS A 61 -2.07 -11.24 -3.22
C LYS A 61 -2.95 -10.31 -4.05
N VAL A 62 -3.39 -10.79 -5.21
CA VAL A 62 -4.42 -10.14 -6.04
C VAL A 62 -5.80 -10.52 -5.51
N MET A 63 -6.74 -9.58 -5.57
CA MET A 63 -8.11 -9.70 -5.06
C MET A 63 -9.06 -8.98 -6.04
N SER A 64 -10.27 -9.50 -6.21
CA SER A 64 -11.35 -8.79 -6.90
C SER A 64 -12.69 -9.18 -6.31
N ASP A 65 -13.75 -8.50 -6.71
CA ASP A 65 -15.12 -8.90 -6.34
C ASP A 65 -15.49 -10.33 -6.80
N GLN A 66 -14.72 -10.94 -7.70
CA GLN A 66 -14.89 -12.32 -8.14
C GLN A 66 -14.80 -13.31 -6.98
N ASP A 67 -13.99 -13.01 -5.95
CA ASP A 67 -13.91 -13.83 -4.72
C ASP A 67 -15.25 -13.90 -3.98
N MET A 68 -16.14 -12.92 -4.21
CA MET A 68 -17.48 -12.84 -3.65
C MET A 68 -18.58 -13.20 -4.66
N GLY A 69 -18.22 -13.52 -5.90
CA GLY A 69 -19.14 -13.86 -7.00
C GLY A 69 -19.41 -12.71 -7.98
N GLY A 70 -18.69 -11.59 -7.86
CA GLY A 70 -18.71 -10.52 -8.86
C GLY A 70 -18.00 -10.91 -10.16
N PHE A 71 -18.00 -9.99 -11.11
CA PHE A 71 -17.53 -10.22 -12.48
C PHE A 71 -16.25 -9.42 -12.82
N SER A 72 -15.68 -8.68 -11.87
CA SER A 72 -14.44 -7.95 -12.07
C SER A 72 -13.25 -8.90 -12.08
N LYS A 73 -12.36 -8.71 -13.04
CA LYS A 73 -11.15 -9.52 -13.23
C LYS A 73 -9.93 -8.67 -12.91
N ALA A 74 -8.95 -9.26 -12.25
CA ALA A 74 -7.70 -8.62 -11.91
C ALA A 74 -6.54 -9.60 -12.08
N SER A 75 -5.44 -9.13 -12.62
CA SER A 75 -4.18 -9.87 -12.67
C SER A 75 -3.01 -8.93 -12.42
N LEU A 76 -1.93 -9.52 -11.94
CA LEU A 76 -0.69 -8.81 -11.67
C LEU A 76 0.41 -9.65 -12.34
N THR A 77 1.16 -9.06 -13.25
CA THR A 77 2.16 -9.76 -14.09
C THR A 77 3.49 -9.02 -14.03
N TYR A 78 4.61 -9.73 -13.94
CA TYR A 78 5.93 -9.13 -14.00
C TYR A 78 6.32 -8.83 -15.45
N ILE A 79 6.93 -7.68 -15.69
CA ILE A 79 7.49 -7.26 -16.97
C ILE A 79 8.97 -6.90 -16.74
N PRO A 80 9.90 -7.58 -17.42
CA PRO A 80 11.32 -7.25 -17.32
C PRO A 80 11.60 -5.88 -17.93
N GLY A 81 12.58 -5.18 -17.38
CA GLY A 81 12.98 -3.83 -17.83
C GLY A 81 14.28 -3.39 -17.18
N ALA A 82 14.55 -2.09 -17.18
CA ALA A 82 15.75 -1.50 -16.60
C ALA A 82 15.89 -1.79 -15.10
N ALA A 83 17.14 -1.86 -14.64
CA ALA A 83 17.44 -2.10 -13.24
C ALA A 83 17.03 -0.91 -12.37
N HIS A 84 16.79 -1.20 -11.09
CA HIS A 84 16.39 -0.21 -10.10
C HIS A 84 17.62 0.27 -9.35
N HIS A 85 17.92 1.56 -9.43
CA HIS A 85 19.08 2.18 -8.82
C HIS A 85 18.64 3.06 -7.65
N GLU A 86 19.15 2.74 -6.46
CA GLU A 86 19.01 3.63 -5.31
C GLU A 86 19.98 4.79 -5.46
N ARG A 87 19.44 6.00 -5.66
CA ARG A 87 20.23 7.22 -5.63
C ARG A 87 20.29 7.71 -4.19
N ASN A 88 21.46 7.57 -3.58
CA ASN A 88 21.75 8.24 -2.31
C ASN A 88 21.82 9.75 -2.56
N PRO A 89 21.27 10.57 -1.66
CA PRO A 89 21.29 11.99 -1.85
C PRO A 89 22.73 12.52 -1.74
N GLU A 90 23.11 13.40 -2.67
CA GLU A 90 24.39 14.13 -2.63
C GLU A 90 24.43 15.10 -1.45
N LYS A 91 25.58 15.70 -1.13
CA LYS A 91 25.72 16.59 0.05
C LYS A 91 24.68 17.72 0.08
N GLU A 92 24.29 18.25 -1.08
CA GLU A 92 23.28 19.31 -1.21
C GLU A 92 21.85 18.77 -1.11
N ASP A 93 21.60 17.55 -1.60
CA ASP A 93 20.30 16.88 -1.57
C ASP A 93 20.09 15.99 -0.34
N ALA A 94 21.09 15.88 0.56
CA ALA A 94 21.08 15.02 1.74
C ALA A 94 19.87 15.28 2.64
N GLN A 95 19.42 16.54 2.69
CA GLN A 95 18.21 16.96 3.42
C GLN A 95 16.91 16.58 2.72
N LYS A 96 16.94 16.25 1.42
CA LYS A 96 15.78 15.90 0.62
C LYS A 96 15.57 14.39 0.49
N GLY A 97 16.32 13.53 1.18
CA GLY A 97 16.15 12.07 1.09
C GLY A 97 16.40 11.44 -0.30
N GLY A 98 16.63 10.14 -0.29
CA GLY A 98 16.93 9.35 -1.48
C GLY A 98 15.69 8.85 -2.22
N ILE A 99 15.91 8.45 -3.46
CA ILE A 99 14.89 7.95 -4.40
C ILE A 99 15.38 6.69 -5.10
N ILE A 100 14.43 5.98 -5.69
CA ILE A 100 14.68 4.81 -6.54
C ILE A 100 14.37 5.19 -7.98
N GLU A 101 15.38 5.10 -8.84
CA GLU A 101 15.31 5.45 -10.25
C GLU A 101 15.68 4.24 -11.14
N SER A 102 15.62 4.40 -12.45
CA SER A 102 16.08 3.42 -13.43
C SER A 102 16.74 4.17 -14.58
N ASP A 103 17.43 3.42 -15.43
CA ASP A 103 18.11 3.96 -16.60
C ASP A 103 17.17 4.85 -17.44
N GLU A 104 17.67 6.03 -17.80
CA GLU A 104 16.92 7.00 -18.60
C GLU A 104 16.57 6.41 -19.98
N GLY A 105 15.34 6.67 -20.43
CA GLY A 105 14.87 6.22 -21.74
C GLY A 105 14.49 4.74 -21.83
N VAL A 106 14.65 3.96 -20.76
CA VAL A 106 14.26 2.55 -20.70
C VAL A 106 13.18 2.35 -19.63
N GLU A 107 12.10 1.63 -19.96
CA GLU A 107 11.08 1.32 -18.97
C GLU A 107 11.68 0.46 -17.84
N PRO A 108 11.46 0.80 -16.56
CA PRO A 108 11.96 0.00 -15.44
C PRO A 108 11.37 -1.40 -15.46
N ALA A 109 12.06 -2.38 -14.88
CA ALA A 109 11.41 -3.62 -14.49
C ALA A 109 10.21 -3.28 -13.59
N HIS A 110 9.05 -3.89 -13.84
CA HIS A 110 7.84 -3.48 -13.17
C HIS A 110 6.81 -4.60 -13.11
N THR A 111 5.74 -4.35 -12.38
CA THR A 111 4.52 -5.15 -12.48
C THR A 111 3.42 -4.41 -13.21
N LEU A 112 2.67 -5.14 -14.02
CA LEU A 112 1.47 -4.70 -14.69
C LEU A 112 0.25 -5.21 -13.91
N PHE A 113 -0.42 -4.29 -13.22
CA PHE A 113 -1.73 -4.52 -12.62
C PHE A 113 -2.80 -4.19 -13.65
N LYS A 114 -3.51 -5.19 -14.14
CA LYS A 114 -4.52 -4.99 -15.19
C LYS A 114 -5.75 -5.85 -14.98
N GLY A 115 -6.83 -5.48 -15.65
CA GLY A 115 -8.06 -6.23 -15.57
C GLY A 115 -9.24 -5.50 -16.18
N SER A 116 -10.43 -5.88 -15.75
CA SER A 116 -11.68 -5.23 -16.16
C SER A 116 -12.62 -5.13 -14.97
N ILE A 117 -13.16 -3.94 -14.73
CA ILE A 117 -14.19 -3.69 -13.72
C ILE A 117 -15.57 -4.00 -14.33
N SER A 118 -16.40 -4.70 -13.55
CA SER A 118 -17.83 -4.86 -13.80
C SER A 118 -18.61 -4.50 -12.54
N THR A 119 -19.67 -3.71 -12.69
CA THR A 119 -20.58 -3.31 -11.60
C THR A 119 -21.82 -4.20 -11.54
N GLU A 120 -21.87 -5.27 -12.32
CA GLU A 120 -22.97 -6.23 -12.27
C GLU A 120 -22.97 -6.94 -10.92
N LEU A 121 -24.16 -7.07 -10.33
CA LEU A 121 -24.35 -7.78 -9.07
C LEU A 121 -24.62 -9.27 -9.35
N PRO A 122 -24.07 -10.18 -8.54
CA PRO A 122 -24.32 -11.60 -8.68
C PRO A 122 -25.82 -11.90 -8.50
N PRO A 123 -26.49 -12.55 -9.47
CA PRO A 123 -27.94 -12.79 -9.41
C PRO A 123 -28.36 -13.70 -8.26
N ASN A 124 -27.44 -14.53 -7.77
CA ASN A 124 -27.70 -15.55 -6.74
C ASN A 124 -27.28 -15.12 -5.32
N LYS A 125 -26.88 -13.86 -5.11
CA LYS A 125 -26.43 -13.35 -3.80
C LYS A 125 -26.98 -11.94 -3.53
N PRO A 126 -28.24 -11.81 -3.06
CA PRO A 126 -28.88 -10.52 -2.84
C PRO A 126 -28.23 -9.68 -1.74
N ASP A 127 -27.43 -10.28 -0.86
CA ASP A 127 -26.70 -9.58 0.19
C ASP A 127 -25.57 -8.68 -0.35
N ILE A 128 -25.11 -8.92 -1.58
CA ILE A 128 -24.07 -8.12 -2.23
C ILE A 128 -24.70 -6.90 -2.87
N GLN A 129 -24.58 -5.75 -2.18
CA GLN A 129 -25.14 -4.47 -2.64
C GLN A 129 -24.17 -3.67 -3.52
N ARG A 130 -22.88 -4.01 -3.51
CA ARG A 130 -21.81 -3.27 -4.20
C ARG A 130 -20.83 -4.25 -4.83
N SER A 131 -20.54 -4.08 -6.12
CA SER A 131 -19.45 -4.75 -6.84
C SER A 131 -18.63 -3.70 -7.62
N GLY A 132 -17.65 -4.15 -8.40
CA GLY A 132 -16.77 -3.29 -9.18
C GLY A 132 -15.47 -2.94 -8.46
N TYR A 133 -14.77 -3.96 -7.95
CA TYR A 133 -13.47 -3.77 -7.30
C TYR A 133 -12.40 -4.73 -7.81
N ALA A 134 -11.19 -4.20 -7.96
CA ALA A 134 -9.98 -4.96 -8.18
C ALA A 134 -8.85 -4.37 -7.33
N ALA A 135 -8.00 -5.22 -6.75
CA ALA A 135 -6.82 -4.77 -6.03
C ALA A 135 -5.74 -5.82 -5.93
N TRP A 136 -4.62 -5.39 -5.37
CA TRP A 136 -3.62 -6.28 -4.84
C TRP A 136 -3.01 -5.66 -3.58
N ARG A 137 -2.39 -6.50 -2.77
CA ARG A 137 -1.56 -6.08 -1.63
C ARG A 137 -0.41 -7.03 -1.40
N THR A 138 0.61 -6.57 -0.69
CA THR A 138 1.67 -7.45 -0.20
C THR A 138 1.09 -8.45 0.81
N ARG A 139 1.57 -9.69 0.76
CA ARG A 139 1.30 -10.72 1.77
C ARG A 139 1.99 -10.32 3.08
N ASP A 140 1.44 -10.79 4.20
CA ASP A 140 2.10 -10.67 5.49
C ASP A 140 3.50 -11.30 5.41
N ARG A 141 4.51 -10.61 5.96
CA ARG A 141 5.91 -11.10 5.97
C ARG A 141 6.09 -12.33 6.87
N GLY A 142 5.04 -12.74 7.58
CA GLY A 142 4.96 -13.91 8.46
C GLY A 142 5.59 -13.65 9.83
N MET A 143 6.13 -14.69 10.46
CA MET A 143 6.64 -14.63 11.83
C MET A 143 8.15 -14.88 11.90
N SER A 144 8.81 -14.20 12.84
CA SER A 144 10.12 -14.51 13.39
C SER A 144 9.97 -15.17 14.77
N LEU A 145 11.08 -15.52 15.41
CA LEU A 145 11.08 -15.98 16.81
C LEU A 145 10.61 -14.91 17.80
N PHE A 146 10.62 -13.65 17.39
CA PHE A 146 10.29 -12.49 18.21
C PHE A 146 8.91 -11.90 17.87
N GLY A 147 8.10 -12.60 17.09
CA GLY A 147 6.74 -12.20 16.74
C GLY A 147 6.52 -11.99 15.24
N LYS A 148 5.48 -11.22 14.88
CA LYS A 148 5.16 -10.91 13.49
C LYS A 148 6.23 -9.99 12.89
N LEU A 149 6.59 -10.24 11.64
CA LEU A 149 7.46 -9.37 10.87
C LEU A 149 6.63 -8.23 10.27
N LEU A 150 6.82 -7.03 10.81
CA LEU A 150 6.17 -5.80 10.38
C LEU A 150 7.22 -4.86 9.80
N TRP A 151 6.80 -3.91 8.98
CA TRP A 151 7.66 -2.79 8.62
C TRP A 151 7.52 -1.68 9.65
N ASP A 152 8.67 -1.13 10.02
CA ASP A 152 8.78 0.10 10.78
C ASP A 152 9.18 1.21 9.81
N ILE A 153 8.19 2.06 9.49
CA ILE A 153 8.34 3.24 8.63
C ILE A 153 8.20 4.53 9.43
N ASP A 154 8.19 4.46 10.75
CA ASP A 154 8.05 5.64 11.61
C ASP A 154 9.16 6.69 11.40
N PRO A 155 10.42 6.31 11.11
CA PRO A 155 11.47 7.27 10.76
C PRO A 155 11.26 8.00 9.41
N TYR A 156 10.21 7.67 8.66
CA TYR A 156 9.92 8.22 7.34
C TYR A 156 8.62 9.03 7.33
N SER A 157 8.64 10.15 6.60
CA SER A 157 7.50 11.06 6.49
C SER A 157 6.60 10.79 5.29
N TYR A 158 7.14 10.16 4.24
CA TYR A 158 6.44 9.99 2.96
C TYR A 158 6.50 8.56 2.42
N LEU A 159 5.46 8.18 1.69
CA LEU A 159 5.40 7.02 0.81
C LEU A 159 5.66 7.45 -0.63
N ALA A 160 6.68 6.90 -1.27
CA ALA A 160 6.94 7.08 -2.69
C ALA A 160 6.49 5.85 -3.48
N LEU A 161 5.84 6.09 -4.63
CA LEU A 161 5.47 5.07 -5.59
C LEU A 161 5.95 5.48 -6.98
N ARG A 162 6.63 4.58 -7.68
CA ARG A 162 7.01 4.80 -9.08
C ARG A 162 6.06 4.06 -9.99
N ILE A 163 5.26 4.81 -10.74
CA ILE A 163 4.09 4.29 -11.46
C ILE A 163 3.93 4.88 -12.85
N LYS A 164 3.16 4.19 -13.69
CA LYS A 164 2.62 4.69 -14.96
C LYS A 164 1.15 4.30 -15.04
N SER A 165 0.28 5.31 -14.90
CA SER A 165 -1.17 5.18 -14.76
C SER A 165 -1.90 5.35 -16.09
N ASP A 166 -3.01 4.63 -16.26
CA ASP A 166 -3.98 4.80 -17.35
C ASP A 166 -4.97 5.96 -17.14
N GLY A 167 -4.85 6.66 -16.00
CA GLY A 167 -5.71 7.80 -15.66
C GLY A 167 -6.95 7.42 -14.85
N ARG A 168 -7.12 6.15 -14.48
CA ARG A 168 -8.16 5.74 -13.52
C ARG A 168 -7.81 6.16 -12.09
N LYS A 169 -8.85 6.21 -11.24
CA LYS A 169 -8.73 6.58 -9.82
C LYS A 169 -8.39 5.38 -8.96
N TYR A 170 -7.11 5.14 -8.75
CA TYR A 170 -6.63 4.10 -7.83
C TYR A 170 -6.47 4.65 -6.42
N PHE A 171 -6.57 3.80 -5.41
CA PHE A 171 -6.27 4.09 -4.01
C PHE A 171 -5.07 3.28 -3.55
N VAL A 172 -4.13 3.95 -2.88
CA VAL A 172 -3.05 3.33 -2.14
C VAL A 172 -3.55 2.95 -0.76
N ASN A 173 -3.29 1.72 -0.35
CA ASN A 173 -3.82 1.13 0.87
C ASN A 173 -2.67 0.66 1.76
N ILE A 174 -2.65 1.09 3.02
CA ILE A 174 -1.73 0.65 4.06
C ILE A 174 -2.53 0.00 5.19
N GLN A 175 -2.23 -1.26 5.49
CA GLN A 175 -2.77 -1.96 6.64
C GLN A 175 -1.72 -2.00 7.75
N THR A 176 -2.09 -1.59 8.95
CA THR A 176 -1.26 -1.67 10.16
C THR A 176 -1.83 -2.68 11.14
N GLU A 177 -1.06 -3.06 12.15
CA GLU A 177 -1.57 -3.80 13.30
C GLU A 177 -2.36 -2.85 14.22
N SER A 178 -3.59 -2.52 13.82
CA SER A 178 -4.56 -1.74 14.61
C SER A 178 -5.32 -2.60 15.62
N ILE A 179 -5.92 -1.96 16.63
CA ILE A 179 -6.88 -2.58 17.54
C ILE A 179 -8.02 -3.19 16.74
N VAL A 180 -8.43 -2.52 15.66
CA VAL A 180 -9.44 -2.99 14.72
C VAL A 180 -8.72 -3.54 13.48
N PRO A 181 -8.66 -4.86 13.28
CA PRO A 181 -7.86 -5.45 12.19
C PRO A 181 -8.34 -5.09 10.78
N THR A 182 -9.59 -4.64 10.67
CA THR A 182 -10.23 -4.22 9.43
C THR A 182 -9.92 -2.76 9.06
N ASP A 183 -9.23 -2.02 9.94
CA ASP A 183 -8.79 -0.67 9.63
C ASP A 183 -7.81 -0.68 8.46
N LEU A 184 -8.08 0.21 7.51
CA LEU A 184 -7.25 0.44 6.34
C LEU A 184 -6.97 1.93 6.25
N HIS A 185 -5.71 2.30 6.03
CA HIS A 185 -5.36 3.69 5.76
C HIS A 185 -5.26 3.85 4.25
N GLN A 186 -6.02 4.77 3.69
CA GLN A 186 -6.20 4.92 2.25
C GLN A 186 -5.89 6.34 1.79
N HIS A 187 -5.34 6.46 0.59
CA HIS A 187 -5.16 7.74 -0.09
C HIS A 187 -5.37 7.53 -1.59
N LEU A 188 -6.04 8.46 -2.26
CA LEU A 188 -6.13 8.48 -3.72
C LEU A 188 -4.72 8.55 -4.32
N LEU A 189 -4.37 7.65 -5.24
CA LEU A 189 -3.09 7.69 -5.93
C LEU A 189 -3.06 8.92 -6.84
N PRO A 190 -2.24 9.95 -6.54
CA PRO A 190 -2.13 11.10 -7.41
C PRO A 190 -1.59 10.65 -8.77
N THR A 191 -2.09 11.23 -9.85
CA THR A 191 -1.57 11.00 -11.21
C THR A 191 -1.47 12.35 -11.89
N TYR A 192 -0.25 12.79 -12.20
CA TYR A 192 0.00 14.09 -12.84
C TYR A 192 0.27 13.94 -14.32
N THR A 193 0.82 12.79 -14.74
CA THR A 193 1.24 12.55 -16.13
C THR A 193 0.73 11.19 -16.63
N THR A 194 -0.56 11.14 -16.96
CA THR A 194 -1.21 9.94 -17.50
C THR A 194 -0.44 9.36 -18.68
N GLY A 195 -0.18 8.04 -18.63
CA GLY A 195 0.56 7.31 -19.67
C GLY A 195 2.08 7.48 -19.62
N GLN A 196 2.63 8.30 -18.72
CA GLN A 196 4.07 8.45 -18.50
C GLN A 196 4.49 7.85 -17.16
N TRP A 197 5.79 7.55 -17.05
CA TRP A 197 6.37 7.11 -15.78
C TRP A 197 6.62 8.33 -14.89
N GLU A 198 6.10 8.27 -13.66
CA GLU A 198 6.31 9.29 -12.65
C GLU A 198 6.57 8.68 -11.27
N THR A 199 7.20 9.45 -10.39
CA THR A 199 7.34 9.10 -8.98
C THR A 199 6.44 10.00 -8.16
N VAL A 200 5.39 9.43 -7.59
CA VAL A 200 4.44 10.14 -6.73
C VAL A 200 4.85 9.93 -5.28
N ILE A 201 4.77 10.99 -4.48
CA ILE A 201 5.20 11.00 -3.08
C ILE A 201 4.03 11.48 -2.25
N ILE A 202 3.60 10.68 -1.27
CA ILE A 202 2.42 10.90 -0.45
C ILE A 202 2.81 10.99 1.03
N PRO A 203 2.53 12.11 1.73
CA PRO A 203 2.73 12.19 3.18
C PRO A 203 1.89 11.14 3.91
N PHE A 204 2.48 10.44 4.87
CA PHE A 204 1.72 9.46 5.67
C PHE A 204 0.58 10.11 6.46
N SER A 205 0.72 11.38 6.83
CA SER A 205 -0.30 12.17 7.53
C SER A 205 -1.57 12.43 6.70
N GLN A 206 -1.51 12.26 5.38
CA GLN A 206 -2.67 12.48 4.50
C GLN A 206 -3.52 11.22 4.31
N PHE A 207 -3.01 10.04 4.69
CA PHE A 207 -3.80 8.82 4.60
C PHE A 207 -4.98 8.86 5.56
N VAL A 208 -6.16 8.61 5.02
CA VAL A 208 -7.42 8.58 5.77
C VAL A 208 -7.69 7.17 6.25
N ARG A 209 -7.98 7.02 7.54
CA ARG A 209 -8.38 5.72 8.09
C ARG A 209 -9.84 5.44 7.74
N THR A 210 -10.05 4.27 7.13
CA THR A 210 -11.34 3.73 6.75
C THR A 210 -11.54 2.34 7.33
N ASN A 211 -12.79 1.93 7.43
CA ASN A 211 -13.20 0.59 7.83
C ASN A 211 -14.37 0.18 6.93
N TYR A 212 -14.25 -0.96 6.25
CA TYR A 212 -15.20 -1.39 5.21
C TYR A 212 -15.51 -0.31 4.14
N GLY A 213 -14.55 0.58 3.87
CA GLY A 213 -14.70 1.68 2.90
C GLY A 213 -15.43 2.91 3.42
N PHE A 214 -15.75 2.97 4.71
CA PHE A 214 -16.27 4.17 5.37
C PHE A 214 -15.17 4.86 6.16
N VAL A 215 -15.11 6.19 6.10
CA VAL A 215 -14.17 6.99 6.92
C VAL A 215 -14.52 6.79 8.39
N VAL A 216 -13.53 6.49 9.22
CA VAL A 216 -13.73 6.23 10.66
C VAL A 216 -13.09 7.29 11.52
N GLU A 217 -13.92 8.02 12.24
CA GLU A 217 -13.51 8.99 13.25
C GLU A 217 -13.43 8.34 14.65
N PRO A 218 -12.55 8.82 15.53
CA PRO A 218 -11.57 9.89 15.34
C PRO A 218 -10.40 9.42 14.49
N GLN A 219 -9.92 10.24 13.54
CA GLN A 219 -8.73 9.93 12.73
C GLN A 219 -7.49 9.87 13.64
N LYS A 220 -7.17 8.68 14.15
CA LYS A 220 -5.93 8.43 14.90
C LYS A 220 -4.78 8.31 13.91
N GLU A 221 -3.60 8.73 14.35
CA GLU A 221 -2.39 8.55 13.56
C GLU A 221 -2.15 7.07 13.24
N MET A 222 -1.66 6.83 12.01
CA MET A 222 -1.29 5.51 11.54
C MET A 222 -0.14 4.95 12.40
N MET A 223 -0.27 3.72 12.89
CA MET A 223 0.82 3.02 13.59
C MET A 223 1.94 2.60 12.62
N ARG A 224 2.79 3.57 12.27
CA ARG A 224 3.90 3.45 11.31
C ARG A 224 4.97 2.42 11.70
N GLN A 225 5.09 2.08 12.98
CA GLN A 225 6.01 1.05 13.47
C GLN A 225 5.52 -0.39 13.18
N LYS A 226 4.23 -0.54 12.81
CA LYS A 226 3.54 -1.83 12.74
C LYS A 226 2.82 -2.03 11.41
N VAL A 227 3.45 -1.66 10.30
CA VAL A 227 2.85 -1.83 8.97
C VAL A 227 2.90 -3.31 8.56
N ARG A 228 1.73 -3.84 8.17
CA ARG A 228 1.52 -5.24 7.77
C ARG A 228 1.52 -5.45 6.26
N SER A 229 0.84 -4.57 5.53
CA SER A 229 0.75 -4.66 4.07
C SER A 229 0.59 -3.29 3.43
N VAL A 230 1.16 -3.15 2.24
CA VAL A 230 0.86 -2.05 1.30
C VAL A 230 0.20 -2.64 0.05
N GLY A 231 -0.68 -1.90 -0.60
CA GLY A 231 -1.37 -2.36 -1.79
C GLY A 231 -2.01 -1.23 -2.57
N ILE A 232 -2.57 -1.56 -3.72
CA ILE A 232 -3.29 -0.62 -4.57
C ILE A 232 -4.63 -1.26 -4.95
N GLY A 233 -5.70 -0.48 -4.89
CA GLY A 233 -7.03 -0.90 -5.28
C GLY A 233 -7.73 0.10 -6.20
N LEU A 234 -8.61 -0.40 -7.03
CA LEU A 234 -9.49 0.35 -7.92
C LEU A 234 -10.93 0.13 -7.47
N THR A 235 -11.55 1.19 -6.95
CA THR A 235 -12.93 1.21 -6.44
C THR A 235 -13.78 2.28 -7.13
N ASP A 236 -13.39 2.69 -8.34
CA ASP A 236 -14.03 3.78 -9.09
C ASP A 236 -15.44 3.43 -9.60
N ARG A 237 -15.80 2.13 -9.61
CA ARG A 237 -17.04 1.59 -10.16
C ARG A 237 -17.31 2.03 -11.61
N VAL A 238 -16.26 2.29 -12.37
CA VAL A 238 -16.37 2.61 -13.80
C VAL A 238 -16.12 1.31 -14.58
N PRO A 239 -17.14 0.73 -15.24
CA PRO A 239 -16.95 -0.50 -16.01
C PRO A 239 -15.89 -0.35 -17.09
N GLY A 240 -15.20 -1.44 -17.39
CA GLY A 240 -14.24 -1.49 -18.49
C GLY A 240 -12.80 -1.80 -18.05
N PRO A 241 -11.85 -1.75 -18.99
CA PRO A 241 -10.47 -2.15 -18.74
C PRO A 241 -9.74 -1.14 -17.87
N PHE A 242 -8.80 -1.62 -17.08
CA PHE A 242 -7.86 -0.80 -16.32
C PHE A 242 -6.44 -1.35 -16.45
N GLU A 243 -5.47 -0.46 -16.34
CA GLU A 243 -4.04 -0.76 -16.41
C GLU A 243 -3.22 0.21 -15.56
N LEU A 244 -2.45 -0.33 -14.61
CA LEU A 244 -1.50 0.41 -13.81
C LEU A 244 -0.16 -0.33 -13.77
N ARG A 245 0.91 0.35 -14.18
CA ARG A 245 2.28 -0.18 -14.05
C ARG A 245 2.89 0.34 -12.76
N ILE A 246 3.52 -0.53 -11.98
CA ILE A 246 4.21 -0.18 -10.72
C ILE A 246 5.62 -0.76 -10.74
N ALA A 247 6.62 0.09 -10.60
CA ALA A 247 8.02 -0.34 -10.44
C ALA A 247 8.35 -0.57 -8.97
N ASP A 248 8.06 0.41 -8.10
CA ASP A 248 8.51 0.40 -6.71
C ASP A 248 7.51 1.09 -5.78
N ILE A 249 7.49 0.62 -4.52
CA ILE A 249 6.85 1.29 -3.40
C ILE A 249 7.84 1.31 -2.23
N TYR A 250 8.15 2.50 -1.72
CA TYR A 250 9.17 2.68 -0.68
C TYR A 250 8.83 3.88 0.22
N ALA A 251 9.31 3.85 1.46
CA ALA A 251 9.24 5.02 2.34
C ALA A 251 10.46 5.91 2.11
N THR A 252 10.28 7.23 2.20
CA THR A 252 11.36 8.22 2.02
C THR A 252 11.09 9.47 2.87
N ASN A 253 12.15 10.25 3.09
CA ASN A 253 12.07 11.59 3.67
C ASN A 253 12.17 12.69 2.59
N ARG A 254 12.07 12.31 1.31
CA ARG A 254 11.95 13.26 0.22
C ARG A 254 10.58 13.90 0.18
N PRO A 255 10.49 15.25 0.29
CA PRO A 255 9.21 15.92 0.14
C PRO A 255 8.69 15.78 -1.30
N PRO A 256 7.36 15.80 -1.49
CA PRO A 256 6.78 15.79 -2.83
C PRO A 256 7.19 17.04 -3.60
N ALA A 257 7.35 16.92 -4.93
CA ALA A 257 7.69 18.06 -5.78
C ALA A 257 6.58 19.11 -5.84
N ARG A 258 5.35 18.71 -5.50
CA ARG A 258 4.17 19.56 -5.42
C ARG A 258 3.55 19.37 -4.05
N GLU A 259 3.16 20.47 -3.39
CA GLU A 259 2.39 20.41 -2.16
C GLU A 259 1.04 19.74 -2.43
N MET A 260 0.67 18.77 -1.59
CA MET A 260 -0.62 18.10 -1.65
C MET A 260 -1.43 18.53 -0.44
N GLY A 261 -2.69 18.88 -0.65
CA GLY A 261 -3.65 19.14 0.43
C GLY A 261 -4.32 17.84 0.89
N ARG A 262 -4.90 17.85 2.09
CA ARG A 262 -5.67 16.70 2.61
C ARG A 262 -6.93 16.42 1.77
N GLU A 263 -7.47 17.44 1.12
CA GLU A 263 -8.60 17.36 0.18
C GLU A 263 -8.30 16.43 -1.02
N GLU A 264 -7.03 16.25 -1.37
CA GLU A 264 -6.61 15.38 -2.49
C GLU A 264 -6.57 13.89 -2.10
N ALA A 265 -6.90 13.53 -0.86
CA ALA A 265 -6.97 12.15 -0.40
C ALA A 265 -8.06 11.32 -1.09
N GLY A 266 -8.99 11.97 -1.81
CA GLY A 266 -10.08 11.34 -2.55
C GLY A 266 -11.26 10.89 -1.68
N PHE A 267 -11.38 11.45 -0.48
CA PHE A 267 -12.52 11.30 0.42
C PHE A 267 -13.10 12.69 0.71
N ASP A 268 -14.42 12.79 0.78
CA ASP A 268 -15.09 14.00 1.26
C ASP A 268 -14.87 14.09 2.77
N LEU A 269 -13.88 14.88 3.19
CA LEU A 269 -13.59 15.17 4.59
C LEU A 269 -14.31 16.48 4.92
N GLU A 270 -15.46 16.41 5.59
CA GLU A 270 -16.08 17.62 6.14
C GLU A 270 -15.18 18.13 7.29
N GLU A 271 -14.51 19.25 7.08
CA GLU A 271 -13.81 19.95 8.17
C GLU A 271 -14.87 20.60 9.07
N GLU A 272 -15.20 19.97 10.20
CA GLU A 272 -15.94 20.67 11.24
C GLU A 272 -15.04 21.79 11.79
N ASN A 273 -15.33 23.02 11.35
CA ASN A 273 -14.83 24.24 11.95
C ASN A 273 -15.13 24.19 13.45
N HIS A 274 -14.11 23.93 14.27
CA HIS A 274 -14.17 24.12 15.71
C HIS A 274 -14.22 25.62 16.02
N GLU A 275 -15.37 26.25 15.78
CA GLU A 275 -15.72 27.52 16.40
C GLU A 275 -16.35 27.24 17.77
N GLY A 276 -15.57 27.54 18.82
CA GLY A 276 -16.02 27.94 20.16
C GLY A 276 -17.23 27.23 20.78
N GLY A 277 -16.98 26.23 21.62
CA GLY A 277 -18.02 25.63 22.48
C GLY A 277 -17.43 25.08 23.76
N THR A 278 -17.67 25.78 24.86
CA THR A 278 -17.30 25.43 26.24
C THR A 278 -17.86 24.09 26.70
N GLY A 279 -17.01 23.27 27.33
CA GLY A 279 -17.32 22.57 28.58
C GLY A 279 -18.36 21.43 28.61
N MET A 280 -17.91 20.33 29.20
CA MET A 280 -18.67 19.26 29.87
C MET A 280 -19.26 18.13 29.01
N MET A 281 -19.14 16.95 29.62
CA MET A 281 -19.69 15.66 29.25
C MET A 281 -21.06 15.78 28.61
N ASP A 282 -21.21 15.22 27.41
CA ASP A 282 -22.43 14.53 27.04
C ASP A 282 -22.04 13.30 26.20
N GLU A 283 -22.35 12.12 26.74
CA GLU A 283 -22.46 10.89 25.96
C GLU A 283 -23.55 11.11 24.90
N ILE A 284 -23.15 11.38 23.66
CA ILE A 284 -24.10 11.42 22.55
C ILE A 284 -24.27 9.98 22.07
N GLU A 285 -25.24 9.28 22.66
CA GLU A 285 -25.81 8.09 22.02
C GLU A 285 -26.33 8.47 20.62
N PRO A 286 -26.03 7.69 19.57
CA PRO A 286 -26.54 8.00 18.23
C PRO A 286 -28.07 7.93 18.22
N LYS A 287 -28.71 8.99 17.71
CA LYS A 287 -30.16 9.11 17.53
C LYS A 287 -30.71 7.89 16.78
N ARG A 288 -31.35 6.97 17.50
CA ARG A 288 -32.06 5.81 16.93
C ARG A 288 -33.27 6.28 16.12
N ARG A 289 -33.31 5.95 14.84
CA ARG A 289 -34.57 5.94 14.08
C ARG A 289 -35.39 4.73 14.53
N LYS A 290 -36.62 4.99 15.00
CA LYS A 290 -37.52 3.99 15.55
C LYS A 290 -38.03 3.09 14.42
N GLY A 291 -37.58 1.83 14.34
CA GLY A 291 -38.23 0.80 13.52
C GLY A 291 -37.37 -0.13 12.65
N GLU A 292 -36.04 0.02 12.60
CA GLU A 292 -35.21 -0.92 11.82
C GLU A 292 -34.73 -2.11 12.69
N PRO A 293 -34.96 -3.37 12.26
CA PRO A 293 -34.43 -4.52 12.96
C PRO A 293 -32.90 -4.59 12.82
N GLU A 294 -32.23 -4.95 13.91
CA GLU A 294 -30.77 -5.12 13.97
C GLU A 294 -30.27 -6.00 12.82
N ARG A 295 -29.33 -5.46 12.03
CA ARG A 295 -28.60 -6.23 11.03
C ARG A 295 -27.11 -6.12 11.30
N ILE A 296 -26.54 -7.23 11.72
CA ILE A 296 -25.10 -7.44 11.72
C ILE A 296 -24.69 -7.58 10.24
N LEU A 297 -23.83 -6.69 9.76
CA LEU A 297 -23.29 -6.69 8.40
C LEU A 297 -21.75 -6.77 8.50
N ILE A 298 -21.16 -7.78 7.85
CA ILE A 298 -19.71 -8.01 7.70
C ILE A 298 -19.38 -7.88 6.21
#